data_AF-A0A2I3H9Y8-F1
#
_entry.id   AF-A0A2I3H9Y8-F1
#
_cell.length_a   1.000
_cell.length_b   1.000
_cell.length_c   1.000
_cell.angle_alpha   90.00
_cell.angle_beta   90.00
_cell.angle_gamma   90.00
#
_symmetry.space_group_name_H-M   'P 1'
#
loop_
_entity.id
_entity.type
_entity.pdbx_description
1 polymer ?
#
loop_
_entity_poly.entity_id
_entity_poly.type
_entity_poly.pdbx_seq_one_letter_code
_entity_poly.pdbx_strand_id
1 'polypeptide(L)'
;MKATIILLLLAQVSWAGPFQQRGLFDFMLEDEASGIGPEVPDDRDFEPPLGPVCPFRCQCHLRVVQCSDLGLDKVPKDLPPDTTLLDLQNNKITEIKDGDFKNLKNLHVVYLHNNNISVVGSSDFCPPGHNTKKASYSGVSLFSNPVQYWEIQPSTFRCVYVRSAIQLGNYK
;
A
#
# COMPACT_ATOMS: atom_id res chain seq x y z
N MET A 1 13.78 -26.23 -66.05
CA MET A 1 12.86 -26.98 -65.15
C MET A 1 13.59 -27.46 -63.90
N LYS A 2 14.19 -26.56 -63.10
CA LYS A 2 14.96 -26.93 -61.88
C LYS A 2 14.83 -25.92 -60.72
N ALA A 3 13.90 -24.96 -60.82
CA ALA A 3 13.74 -23.90 -59.82
C ALA A 3 12.46 -24.04 -58.97
N THR A 4 11.60 -25.02 -59.27
CA THR A 4 10.27 -25.15 -58.63
C THR A 4 10.21 -26.16 -57.49
N ILE A 5 11.28 -26.93 -57.24
CA ILE A 5 11.27 -28.01 -56.24
C ILE A 5 11.84 -27.56 -54.88
N ILE A 6 12.63 -26.48 -54.82
CA ILE A 6 13.27 -26.04 -53.57
C ILE A 6 12.37 -25.12 -52.72
N LEU A 7 11.27 -24.59 -53.27
CA LEU A 7 10.31 -23.81 -52.48
C LEU A 7 9.32 -24.66 -51.66
N LEU A 8 9.30 -25.98 -51.82
CA LEU A 8 8.37 -26.87 -51.11
C LEU A 8 8.93 -27.45 -49.79
N LEU A 9 10.16 -27.11 -49.40
CA LEU A 9 10.83 -27.70 -48.22
C LEU A 9 11.03 -26.74 -47.03
N LEU A 10 10.49 -25.51 -47.07
CA LEU A 10 10.60 -24.55 -45.95
C LEU A 10 9.27 -24.03 -45.40
N ALA A 11 8.14 -24.64 -45.77
CA ALA A 11 6.81 -24.21 -45.30
C ALA A 11 6.21 -25.12 -44.21
N GLN A 12 7.05 -25.78 -43.42
CA GLN A 12 6.61 -26.61 -42.28
C GLN A 12 7.34 -26.23 -40.99
N VAL A 13 7.39 -24.94 -40.66
CA VAL A 13 7.53 -24.53 -39.26
C VAL A 13 6.60 -23.34 -39.07
N SER A 14 5.75 -23.43 -38.04
CA SER A 14 4.89 -22.35 -37.52
C SER A 14 3.54 -22.12 -38.22
N TRP A 15 2.65 -23.12 -38.15
CA TRP A 15 1.20 -22.88 -38.15
C TRP A 15 0.57 -23.39 -36.85
N ALA A 16 1.12 -22.98 -35.72
CA ALA A 16 0.31 -22.90 -34.51
C ALA A 16 -0.33 -21.51 -34.52
N GLY A 17 -1.66 -21.45 -34.73
CA GLY A 17 -2.42 -20.24 -34.47
C GLY A 17 -2.24 -19.81 -33.00
N PRO A 18 -2.51 -18.54 -32.65
CA PRO A 18 -2.47 -18.14 -31.25
C PRO A 18 -3.40 -19.05 -30.45
N PHE A 19 -2.89 -19.63 -29.37
CA PHE A 19 -3.68 -20.40 -28.42
C PHE A 19 -4.77 -19.47 -27.87
N GLN A 20 -5.99 -19.60 -28.40
CA GLN A 20 -7.18 -19.04 -27.77
C GLN A 20 -7.61 -20.06 -26.73
N GLN A 21 -7.34 -19.75 -25.47
CA GLN A 21 -7.96 -20.45 -24.35
C GLN A 21 -9.47 -20.18 -24.40
N ARG A 22 -10.22 -21.05 -25.09
CA ARG A 22 -11.67 -21.11 -24.89
C ARG A 22 -11.87 -21.68 -23.49
N GLY A 23 -12.67 -20.96 -22.71
CA GLY A 23 -12.73 -21.06 -21.26
C GLY A 23 -13.05 -22.46 -20.72
N LEU A 24 -12.88 -22.57 -19.40
CA LEU A 24 -12.84 -23.79 -18.59
C LEU A 24 -14.16 -24.60 -18.52
N PHE A 25 -15.14 -24.35 -19.41
CA PHE A 25 -16.52 -24.83 -19.23
C PHE A 25 -17.07 -25.66 -20.39
N ASP A 26 -16.24 -26.11 -21.33
CA ASP A 26 -16.69 -26.90 -22.50
C ASP A 26 -16.95 -28.39 -22.19
N PHE A 27 -17.22 -28.74 -20.92
CA PHE A 27 -17.33 -30.14 -20.46
C PHE A 27 -18.62 -30.49 -19.72
N MET A 28 -19.63 -29.62 -19.73
CA MET A 28 -20.93 -29.92 -19.10
C MET A 28 -22.08 -29.53 -20.00
N LEU A 29 -22.32 -30.33 -21.03
CA LEU A 29 -23.58 -30.30 -21.74
C LEU A 29 -23.85 -31.69 -22.27
N GLU A 30 -24.37 -32.52 -21.36
CA GLU A 30 -25.24 -33.67 -21.61
C GLU A 30 -25.47 -34.36 -20.26
N ASP A 31 -26.43 -33.84 -19.49
CA ASP A 31 -27.52 -34.67 -19.00
C ASP A 31 -28.62 -33.80 -18.37
N GLU A 32 -29.84 -34.23 -18.66
CA GLU A 32 -31.09 -33.54 -18.47
C GLU A 32 -31.45 -33.25 -17.00
N ALA A 33 -32.09 -32.10 -16.81
CA ALA A 33 -33.18 -31.85 -15.87
C ALA A 33 -32.98 -32.17 -14.38
N SER A 34 -32.62 -31.14 -13.62
CA SER A 34 -33.38 -30.81 -12.41
C SER A 34 -33.22 -29.33 -12.08
N GLY A 35 -34.35 -28.62 -12.04
CA GLY A 35 -34.39 -27.19 -11.79
C GLY A 35 -34.00 -26.85 -10.36
N ILE A 36 -32.80 -26.31 -10.20
CA ILE A 36 -32.44 -25.34 -9.15
C ILE A 36 -31.58 -24.32 -9.88
N GLY A 37 -32.17 -23.21 -10.31
CA GLY A 37 -31.36 -22.09 -10.78
C GLY A 37 -30.38 -21.70 -9.67
N PRO A 38 -29.16 -21.24 -9.98
CA PRO A 38 -28.26 -20.76 -8.94
C PRO A 38 -29.02 -19.69 -8.16
N GLU A 39 -29.22 -19.93 -6.86
CA GLU A 39 -29.60 -18.87 -5.94
C GLU A 39 -28.58 -17.77 -6.16
N VAL A 40 -28.97 -16.69 -6.84
CA VAL A 40 -28.18 -15.48 -6.91
C VAL A 40 -27.99 -15.08 -5.45
N PRO A 41 -26.76 -15.09 -4.91
CA PRO A 41 -26.53 -14.68 -3.55
C PRO A 41 -27.14 -13.29 -3.41
N ASP A 42 -28.06 -13.15 -2.47
CA ASP A 42 -28.67 -11.88 -2.13
C ASP A 42 -27.54 -10.86 -1.92
N ASP A 43 -27.51 -9.78 -2.71
CA ASP A 43 -26.49 -8.70 -2.65
C ASP A 43 -26.43 -8.00 -1.27
N ARG A 44 -27.16 -8.51 -0.28
CA ARG A 44 -27.23 -8.04 1.11
C ARG A 44 -26.21 -8.69 2.05
N ASP A 45 -25.43 -9.68 1.59
CA ASP A 45 -24.36 -10.33 2.39
C ASP A 45 -22.96 -10.20 1.79
N PHE A 46 -22.70 -9.20 0.93
CA PHE A 46 -21.32 -8.81 0.63
C PHE A 46 -20.76 -8.03 1.81
N GLU A 47 -20.58 -8.71 2.94
CA GLU A 47 -19.79 -8.20 4.04
C GLU A 47 -18.39 -7.93 3.46
N PRO A 48 -17.95 -6.65 3.33
CA PRO A 48 -16.62 -6.37 2.84
C PRO A 48 -15.67 -7.15 3.73
N PRO A 49 -14.67 -7.85 3.18
CA PRO A 49 -13.82 -8.72 3.96
C PRO A 49 -13.36 -7.93 5.19
N LEU A 50 -13.79 -8.37 6.38
CA LEU A 50 -13.49 -7.77 7.70
C LEU A 50 -11.99 -7.81 8.05
N GLY A 51 -11.15 -8.10 7.06
CA GLY A 51 -9.71 -8.13 7.18
C GLY A 51 -9.12 -6.72 7.07
N PRO A 52 -7.99 -6.47 7.75
CA PRO A 52 -7.23 -5.25 7.55
C PRO A 52 -6.81 -5.14 6.09
N VAL A 53 -7.33 -4.11 5.39
CA VAL A 53 -6.95 -3.83 4.01
C VAL A 53 -5.51 -3.35 4.01
N CYS A 54 -4.63 -4.09 3.35
CA CYS A 54 -3.27 -3.64 3.10
C CYS A 54 -3.26 -2.68 1.91
N PRO A 55 -2.55 -1.54 1.97
CA PRO A 55 -2.51 -0.61 0.86
C PRO A 55 -1.93 -1.24 -0.42
N PHE A 56 -2.37 -0.76 -1.57
CA PHE A 56 -1.90 -1.24 -2.86
C PHE A 56 -0.37 -1.09 -2.99
N ARG A 57 0.30 -2.19 -3.38
CA ARG A 57 1.77 -2.34 -3.48
C ARG A 57 2.55 -2.35 -2.17
N CYS A 58 1.91 -2.11 -1.03
CA CYS A 58 2.56 -2.28 0.27
C CYS A 58 2.55 -3.75 0.70
N GLN A 59 3.50 -4.11 1.56
CA GLN A 59 3.59 -5.42 2.18
C GLN A 59 3.22 -5.30 3.66
N CYS A 60 2.11 -5.92 4.05
CA CYS A 60 1.66 -5.96 5.43
C CYS A 60 2.01 -7.31 6.05
N HIS A 61 2.74 -7.29 7.15
CA HIS A 61 3.06 -8.48 7.93
C HIS A 61 2.76 -8.24 9.41
N LEU A 62 1.80 -8.98 9.95
CA LEU A 62 1.28 -8.78 11.32
C LEU A 62 0.81 -7.33 11.49
N ARG A 63 1.57 -6.51 12.23
CA ARG A 63 1.27 -5.09 12.52
C ARG A 63 2.28 -4.13 11.89
N VAL A 64 3.04 -4.63 10.91
CA VAL A 64 4.07 -3.87 10.20
C VAL A 64 3.59 -3.64 8.78
N VAL A 65 3.57 -2.38 8.35
CA VAL A 65 3.21 -1.98 6.99
C VAL A 65 4.46 -1.43 6.32
N GLN A 66 4.94 -2.15 5.31
CA GLN A 66 6.12 -1.81 4.51
C GLN A 66 5.69 -1.22 3.17
N CYS A 67 5.95 0.06 2.97
CA CYS A 67 5.59 0.83 1.78
C CYS A 67 6.80 1.57 1.17
N SER A 68 7.99 1.05 1.40
CA SER A 68 9.28 1.66 1.02
C SER A 68 9.54 1.58 -0.48
N ASP A 69 10.20 2.58 -1.06
CA ASP A 69 10.64 2.60 -2.47
C ASP A 69 9.50 2.43 -3.53
N LEU A 70 8.27 2.81 -3.17
CA LEU A 70 7.10 2.66 -4.04
C LEU A 70 6.83 3.88 -4.93
N GLY A 71 7.51 5.00 -4.65
CA GLY A 71 7.33 6.28 -5.34
C GLY A 71 6.06 7.01 -4.91
N LEU A 72 5.59 6.78 -3.68
CA LEU A 72 4.39 7.40 -3.12
C LEU A 72 4.58 8.92 -2.98
N ASP A 73 3.60 9.70 -3.44
CA ASP A 73 3.56 11.16 -3.29
C ASP A 73 2.83 11.58 -1.99
N LYS A 74 2.06 10.67 -1.39
CA LYS A 74 1.22 10.89 -0.20
C LYS A 74 1.19 9.66 0.69
N VAL A 75 0.82 9.85 1.95
CA VAL A 75 0.56 8.75 2.88
C VAL A 75 -0.67 7.95 2.40
N PRO A 76 -0.61 6.61 2.34
CA PRO A 76 -1.76 5.78 1.99
C PRO A 76 -2.89 5.92 3.02
N LYS A 77 -4.14 6.04 2.55
CA LYS A 77 -5.31 6.17 3.45
C LYS A 77 -5.78 4.83 4.01
N ASP A 78 -5.59 3.76 3.25
CA ASP A 78 -6.10 2.42 3.56
C ASP A 78 -5.08 1.63 4.39
N LEU A 79 -4.76 2.15 5.58
CA LEU A 79 -3.83 1.52 6.51
C LEU A 79 -4.58 0.66 7.55
N PRO A 80 -4.09 -0.55 7.87
CA PRO A 80 -4.64 -1.39 8.93
C PRO A 80 -4.68 -0.65 10.29
N PRO A 81 -5.81 -0.64 11.01
CA PRO A 81 -5.94 0.10 12.28
C PRO A 81 -5.06 -0.46 13.42
N ASP A 82 -4.59 -1.70 13.29
CA ASP A 82 -3.70 -2.37 14.24
C ASP A 82 -2.20 -2.15 13.94
N THR A 83 -1.86 -1.37 12.92
CA THR A 83 -0.48 -1.05 12.54
C THR A 83 0.29 -0.45 13.71
N THR A 84 1.44 -1.03 14.02
CA THR A 84 2.39 -0.55 15.04
C THR A 84 3.63 0.12 14.43
N LEU A 85 4.03 -0.31 13.24
CA LEU A 85 5.17 0.21 12.51
C LEU A 85 4.75 0.50 11.07
N LEU A 86 4.95 1.75 10.66
CA LEU A 86 4.71 2.19 9.28
C LEU A 86 6.04 2.63 8.67
N ASP A 87 6.45 1.93 7.61
CA ASP A 87 7.63 2.25 6.84
C ASP A 87 7.24 2.87 5.49
N LEU A 88 7.57 4.14 5.32
CA LEU A 88 7.32 4.95 4.13
C LEU A 88 8.62 5.58 3.62
N GLN A 89 9.78 5.01 3.96
CA GLN A 89 11.08 5.53 3.53
C GLN A 89 11.26 5.53 2.00
N ASN A 90 12.18 6.36 1.50
CA ASN A 90 12.54 6.43 0.09
C ASN A 90 11.34 6.62 -0.87
N ASN A 91 10.40 7.49 -0.48
CA ASN A 91 9.27 7.86 -1.32
C ASN A 91 9.39 9.34 -1.75
N LYS A 92 8.32 9.89 -2.31
CA LYS A 92 8.23 11.27 -2.81
C LYS A 92 7.19 12.07 -2.02
N ILE A 93 6.95 11.70 -0.75
CA ILE A 93 5.92 12.33 0.07
C ILE A 93 6.33 13.78 0.34
N THR A 94 5.43 14.71 0.09
CA THR A 94 5.71 16.16 0.22
C THR A 94 5.17 16.79 1.50
N GLU A 95 4.15 16.19 2.08
CA GLU A 95 3.47 16.69 3.28
C GLU A 95 2.81 15.54 4.02
N ILE A 96 2.64 15.71 5.33
CA ILE A 96 1.79 14.86 6.16
C ILE A 96 0.52 15.65 6.40
N LYS A 97 -0.64 15.05 6.16
CA LYS A 97 -1.91 15.74 6.39
C LYS A 97 -2.44 15.48 7.78
N ASP A 98 -3.19 16.47 8.27
CA ASP A 98 -3.97 16.32 9.48
C ASP A 98 -4.88 15.09 9.39
N GLY A 99 -4.55 14.10 10.21
CA GLY A 99 -5.33 12.88 10.35
C GLY A 99 -4.92 11.70 9.46
N ASP A 100 -3.80 11.79 8.73
CA ASP A 100 -3.22 10.62 8.03
C ASP A 100 -3.00 9.44 8.99
N PHE A 101 -2.68 9.73 10.25
CA PHE A 101 -2.48 8.71 11.30
C PHE A 101 -3.64 8.60 12.29
N LYS A 102 -4.77 9.30 12.08
CA LYS A 102 -5.89 9.39 13.05
C LYS A 102 -6.50 8.03 13.42
N ASN A 103 -6.52 7.10 12.47
CA ASN A 103 -7.13 5.78 12.65
C ASN A 103 -6.17 4.75 13.26
N LEU A 104 -4.88 5.09 13.41
CA LEU A 104 -3.81 4.17 13.80
C LEU A 104 -3.50 4.29 15.29
N LYS A 105 -4.41 3.78 16.13
CA LYS A 105 -4.33 3.94 17.60
C LYS A 105 -3.15 3.23 18.24
N ASN A 106 -2.53 2.26 17.56
CA ASN A 106 -1.41 1.48 18.08
C ASN A 106 -0.09 1.83 17.38
N LEU A 107 -0.04 2.91 16.60
CA LEU A 107 1.15 3.31 15.87
C LEU A 107 2.23 3.80 16.83
N HIS A 108 3.39 3.13 16.79
CA HIS A 108 4.53 3.45 17.64
C HIS A 108 5.70 4.01 16.85
N VAL A 109 5.93 3.52 15.63
CA VAL A 109 7.10 3.90 14.83
C VAL A 109 6.67 4.31 13.44
N VAL A 110 7.19 5.46 12.98
CA VAL A 110 6.94 5.99 11.63
C VAL A 110 8.28 6.36 10.99
N TYR A 111 8.61 5.68 9.89
CA TYR A 111 9.76 5.99 9.06
C TYR A 111 9.34 6.78 7.82
N LEU A 112 9.77 8.04 7.74
CA LEU A 112 9.53 8.95 6.62
C LEU A 112 10.84 9.50 6.06
N HIS A 113 11.98 8.88 6.37
CA HIS A 113 13.26 9.37 5.91
C HIS A 113 13.40 9.25 4.39
N ASN A 114 14.23 10.11 3.81
CA ASN A 114 14.47 10.19 2.37
C ASN A 114 13.16 10.41 1.58
N ASN A 115 12.34 11.37 2.03
CA ASN A 115 11.17 11.86 1.31
C ASN A 115 11.37 13.34 0.94
N ASN A 116 10.34 13.99 0.42
CA ASN A 116 10.37 15.39 0.00
C ASN A 116 9.52 16.29 0.92
N ILE A 117 9.41 15.93 2.21
CA ILE A 117 8.57 16.63 3.18
C ILE A 117 9.20 17.98 3.51
N SER A 118 8.51 19.08 3.20
CA SER A 118 9.02 20.44 3.44
C SER A 118 8.39 21.12 4.66
N VAL A 119 7.18 20.72 5.03
CA VAL A 119 6.40 21.31 6.13
C VAL A 119 5.81 20.21 6.98
N VAL A 120 5.83 20.41 8.30
CA VAL A 120 5.18 19.55 9.28
C VAL A 120 4.35 20.43 10.22
N GLY A 121 3.05 20.15 10.30
CA GLY A 121 2.10 20.82 11.15
C GLY A 121 2.12 20.33 12.60
N SER A 122 1.57 21.14 13.50
CA SER A 122 1.54 20.87 14.94
C SER A 122 0.66 19.67 15.33
N SER A 123 -0.21 19.22 14.43
CA SER A 123 -1.19 18.16 14.66
C SER A 123 -0.97 16.90 13.80
N ASP A 124 0.01 16.92 12.89
CA ASP A 124 0.28 15.84 11.93
C ASP A 124 0.53 14.50 12.63
N PHE A 125 1.38 14.50 13.65
CA PHE A 125 1.69 13.30 14.44
C PHE A 125 0.76 13.16 15.65
N CYS A 126 0.22 14.26 16.20
CA CYS A 126 -0.49 14.26 17.48
C CYS A 126 -1.79 15.07 17.44
N PRO A 127 -2.82 14.60 16.71
CA PRO A 127 -4.04 15.38 16.51
C PRO A 127 -4.84 15.62 17.81
N PRO A 128 -5.68 16.66 17.87
CA PRO A 128 -6.55 16.92 19.00
C PRO A 128 -7.48 15.73 19.29
N GLY A 129 -7.57 15.31 20.56
CA GLY A 129 -8.38 14.16 20.96
C GLY A 129 -7.66 12.80 20.89
N HIS A 130 -6.39 12.76 20.47
CA HIS A 130 -5.58 11.54 20.55
C HIS A 130 -5.26 11.16 22.01
N ASN A 131 -5.40 9.87 22.36
CA ASN A 131 -5.17 9.40 23.72
C ASN A 131 -3.67 9.21 24.00
N THR A 132 -3.04 10.24 24.53
CA THR A 132 -1.60 10.26 24.89
C THR A 132 -1.22 9.26 25.98
N LYS A 133 -2.18 8.67 26.70
CA LYS A 133 -1.90 7.61 27.70
C LYS A 133 -1.84 6.21 27.10
N LYS A 134 -2.41 6.00 25.91
CA LYS A 134 -2.45 4.70 25.22
C LYS A 134 -1.50 4.61 24.03
N ALA A 135 -1.26 5.74 23.37
CA ALA A 135 -0.54 5.78 22.11
C ALA A 135 0.53 6.87 22.17
N SER A 136 1.77 6.42 22.37
CA SER A 136 2.96 7.25 22.31
C SER A 136 3.87 6.69 21.22
N TYR A 137 4.36 7.56 20.34
CA TYR A 137 5.36 7.19 19.35
C TYR A 137 6.67 6.87 20.09
N SER A 138 7.17 5.67 19.81
CA SER A 138 8.50 5.22 20.19
C SER A 138 9.58 5.75 19.25
N GLY A 139 9.23 6.19 18.03
CA GLY A 139 10.16 6.84 17.11
C GLY A 139 9.50 7.45 15.87
N VAL A 140 10.02 8.60 15.45
CA VAL A 140 9.59 9.31 14.25
C VAL A 140 10.83 9.75 13.49
N SER A 141 10.97 9.31 12.24
CA SER A 141 12.12 9.68 11.41
C SER A 141 11.71 10.56 10.23
N LEU A 142 12.21 11.79 10.22
CA LEU A 142 12.09 12.76 9.11
C LEU A 142 13.48 13.08 8.53
N PHE A 143 14.47 12.24 8.79
CA PHE A 143 15.84 12.41 8.29
C PHE A 143 15.88 12.52 6.76
N SER A 144 16.77 13.32 6.21
CA SER A 144 16.91 13.54 4.76
C SER A 144 15.62 14.02 4.06
N ASN A 145 14.82 14.84 4.74
CA ASN A 145 13.72 15.59 4.14
C ASN A 145 14.07 17.08 4.09
N PRO A 146 13.57 17.85 3.10
CA PRO A 146 13.73 19.30 2.99
C PRO A 146 12.92 20.09 4.05
N VAL A 147 12.69 19.51 5.23
CA VAL A 147 11.92 20.14 6.30
C VAL A 147 12.79 21.14 7.06
N GLN A 148 12.25 22.35 7.23
CA GLN A 148 12.89 23.36 8.07
C GLN A 148 12.69 23.04 9.54
N TYR A 149 13.61 22.25 10.11
CA TYR A 149 13.48 21.75 11.49
C TYR A 149 13.40 22.88 12.53
N TRP A 150 13.93 24.07 12.25
CA TRP A 150 13.83 25.24 13.13
C TRP A 150 12.44 25.88 13.18
N GLU A 151 11.57 25.61 12.21
CA GLU A 151 10.19 26.11 12.19
C GLU A 151 9.20 25.15 12.87
N ILE A 152 9.60 23.89 13.12
CA ILE A 152 8.71 22.87 13.68
C ILE A 152 8.41 23.20 15.14
N GLN A 153 7.13 23.34 15.45
CA GLN A 153 6.68 23.57 16.81
C GLN A 153 6.96 22.35 17.70
N PRO A 154 7.45 22.50 18.94
CA PRO A 154 7.63 21.38 19.86
C PRO A 154 6.34 20.59 20.14
N SER A 155 5.18 21.24 20.02
CA SER A 155 3.85 20.61 20.18
C SER A 155 3.58 19.51 19.13
N THR A 156 4.18 19.61 17.95
CA THR A 156 4.14 18.59 16.87
C THR A 156 4.46 17.19 17.40
N PHE A 157 5.48 17.10 18.26
CA PHE A 157 5.99 15.83 18.79
C PHE A 157 5.49 15.52 20.20
N ARG A 158 4.40 16.15 20.65
CA ARG A 158 3.82 15.93 21.99
C ARG A 158 3.48 14.47 22.28
N CYS A 159 3.12 13.70 21.24
CA CYS A 159 2.81 12.28 21.36
C CYS A 159 4.06 11.37 21.29
N VAL A 160 5.28 11.91 21.20
CA VAL A 160 6.51 11.10 21.18
C VAL A 160 7.04 10.92 22.60
N TYR A 161 7.28 9.67 23.02
CA TYR A 161 7.67 9.37 24.40
C TYR A 161 9.07 9.89 24.76
N VAL A 162 10.03 9.74 23.84
CA VAL A 162 11.43 10.15 24.05
C VAL A 162 11.87 11.08 22.94
N ARG A 163 12.42 12.24 23.30
CA ARG A 163 12.92 13.22 22.31
C ARG A 163 14.06 12.67 21.44
N SER A 164 14.90 11.78 21.97
CA SER A 164 15.98 11.14 21.21
C SER A 164 15.50 10.19 20.11
N ALA A 165 14.21 9.82 20.12
CA ALA A 165 13.61 8.99 19.09
C ALA A 165 13.10 9.78 17.88
N ILE A 166 13.20 11.12 17.93
CA ILE A 166 12.90 12.00 16.81
C ILE A 166 14.18 12.19 16.01
N GLN A 167 14.20 11.69 14.78
CA GLN A 167 15.33 11.86 13.88
C GLN A 167 15.00 12.98 12.88
N LEU A 168 15.69 14.11 13.04
CA LEU A 168 15.61 15.27 12.16
C LEU A 168 16.98 15.53 11.51
N GLY A 169 16.99 16.14 10.33
CA GLY A 169 18.19 16.72 9.73
C GLY A 169 18.82 15.95 8.56
N ASN A 170 19.96 16.48 8.09
CA ASN A 170 20.78 15.98 6.98
C ASN A 170 20.12 16.01 5.58
N TYR A 171 19.44 17.12 5.28
CA TYR A 171 19.19 17.50 3.90
C TYR A 171 20.46 18.17 3.36
N LYS A 172 21.05 17.60 2.30
CA LYS A 172 22.26 18.13 1.65
C LYS A 172 21.91 19.20 0.63
#